data_AF-A0A831R7D9-F1
#
_entry.id   AF-A0A831R7D9-F1
#
_cell.length_a   1.000
_cell.length_b   1.000
_cell.length_c   1.000
_cell.angle_alpha   90.00
_cell.angle_beta   90.00
_cell.angle_gamma   90.00
#
_symmetry.space_group_name_H-M   'P 1'
#
loop_
_entity.id
_entity.type
_entity.pdbx_description
1 polymer ?
#
loop_
_entity_poly.entity_id
_entity_poly.type
_entity_poly.pdbx_seq_one_letter_code
_entity_poly.pdbx_strand_id
1 'polypeptide(L)'
;MTNLQKIREACIKANNEIVELKFGCETEGQYEHFGSTDIKEKGIILSGDIKDNLIPVKFYSHREAMNVNVKDFEIIGRPIRLADIFLADRASLNKKLHTEEILEYWNLTDDNLENQSKETIDFIAGLL
;
A
#
# COMPACT_ATOMS: atom_id res chain seq x y z
N MET A 1 -16.01 3.61 -5.67
CA MET A 1 -14.95 2.82 -5.03
C MET A 1 -14.64 1.65 -5.93
N THR A 2 -13.37 1.44 -6.29
CA THR A 2 -12.96 0.29 -7.11
C THR A 2 -12.84 -0.96 -6.24
N ASN A 3 -12.88 -2.15 -6.85
CA ASN A 3 -12.67 -3.41 -6.12
C ASN A 3 -11.30 -3.44 -5.43
N LEU A 4 -10.27 -2.90 -6.06
CA LEU A 4 -8.94 -2.75 -5.47
C LEU A 4 -8.95 -1.86 -4.21
N GLN A 5 -9.65 -0.73 -4.25
CA GLN A 5 -9.83 0.15 -3.08
C GLN A 5 -10.56 -0.59 -1.95
N LYS A 6 -11.65 -1.30 -2.27
CA LYS A 6 -12.42 -2.08 -1.29
C LYS A 6 -11.55 -3.12 -0.58
N ILE A 7 -10.78 -3.90 -1.33
CA ILE A 7 -9.86 -4.91 -0.77
C ILE A 7 -8.81 -4.24 0.13
N ARG A 8 -8.20 -3.15 -0.35
CA ARG A 8 -7.17 -2.43 0.40
C ARG A 8 -7.69 -1.89 1.73
N GLU A 9 -8.89 -1.31 1.75
CA GLU A 9 -9.55 -0.85 2.99
C GLU A 9 -9.81 -2.01 3.97
N ALA A 10 -10.31 -3.15 3.47
CA ALA A 10 -10.53 -4.33 4.29
C ALA A 10 -9.23 -4.87 4.89
N CYS A 11 -8.15 -4.91 4.09
CA CYS A 11 -6.83 -5.34 4.54
C CYS A 11 -6.24 -4.38 5.56
N ILE A 12 -6.31 -3.07 5.33
CA ILE A 12 -5.83 -2.06 6.29
C ILE A 12 -6.59 -2.18 7.61
N LYS A 13 -7.91 -2.35 7.56
CA LYS A 13 -8.73 -2.56 8.76
C LYS A 13 -8.31 -3.80 9.55
N ALA A 14 -7.88 -4.86 8.87
CA ALA A 14 -7.38 -6.09 9.50
C ALA A 14 -5.92 -5.97 9.96
N ASN A 15 -5.09 -5.20 9.25
CA ASN A 15 -3.67 -4.99 9.50
C ASN A 15 -3.26 -3.53 9.31
N ASN A 16 -3.36 -2.74 10.38
CA ASN A 16 -2.98 -1.32 10.35
C ASN A 16 -1.50 -1.10 10.01
N GLU A 17 -0.63 -2.11 10.18
CA GLU A 17 0.79 -2.00 9.82
C GLU A 17 1.02 -1.75 8.33
N ILE A 18 0.03 -2.02 7.47
CA ILE A 18 0.11 -1.75 6.02
C ILE A 18 0.39 -0.27 5.77
N VAL A 19 -0.22 0.62 6.56
CA VAL A 19 -0.13 2.09 6.43
C VAL A 19 0.70 2.73 7.54
N GLU A 20 1.35 1.93 8.38
CA GLU A 20 2.25 2.46 9.40
C GLU A 20 3.55 2.93 8.75
N LEU A 21 4.06 4.08 9.17
CA LEU A 21 5.30 4.66 8.66
C LEU A 21 6.48 3.71 8.91
N LYS A 22 6.89 2.98 7.87
CA LYS A 22 7.98 2.01 7.91
C LYS A 22 8.80 2.06 6.62
N PHE A 23 9.98 1.48 6.68
CA PHE A 23 10.82 1.25 5.51
C PHE A 23 10.03 0.52 4.40
N GLY A 24 10.14 1.01 3.16
CA GLY A 24 9.52 0.39 1.99
C GLY A 24 8.04 0.72 1.79
N CYS A 25 7.42 1.53 2.66
CA CYS A 25 6.09 2.06 2.40
C CYS A 25 6.12 3.04 1.22
N GLU A 26 5.11 2.93 0.36
CA GLU A 26 4.86 3.94 -0.66
C GLU A 26 4.23 5.17 -0.03
N THR A 27 4.61 6.32 -0.56
CA THR A 27 4.12 7.64 -0.14
C THR A 27 3.71 8.43 -1.36
N GLU A 28 2.71 9.31 -1.22
CA GLU A 28 2.40 10.35 -2.19
C GLU A 28 2.65 11.71 -1.53
N GLY A 29 3.69 12.41 -1.97
CA GLY A 29 4.11 13.68 -1.41
C GLY A 29 3.80 14.85 -2.33
N GLN A 30 3.49 16.00 -1.74
CA GLN A 30 3.52 17.30 -2.39
C GLN A 30 4.78 18.02 -1.91
N TYR A 31 5.66 18.40 -2.81
CA TYR A 31 6.82 19.22 -2.44
C TYR A 31 7.00 20.38 -3.40
N GLU A 32 7.39 21.52 -2.85
CA GLU A 32 7.77 22.67 -3.67
C GLU A 32 9.13 22.42 -4.32
N HIS A 33 9.14 22.29 -5.64
CA HIS A 33 10.37 22.26 -6.42
C HIS A 33 10.54 23.61 -7.14
N PHE A 34 11.54 24.39 -6.73
CA PHE A 34 11.99 25.62 -7.40
C PHE A 34 10.88 26.62 -7.76
N GLY A 35 9.95 26.89 -6.84
CA GLY A 35 8.92 27.93 -7.03
C GLY A 35 7.82 27.58 -8.04
N SER A 36 7.71 26.31 -8.43
CA SER A 36 6.61 25.78 -9.22
C SER A 36 5.75 24.79 -8.42
N THR A 37 4.44 24.93 -8.63
CA THR A 37 3.28 24.44 -7.89
C THR A 37 3.23 22.92 -7.68
N ASP A 38 2.85 22.53 -6.45
CA ASP A 38 2.21 21.28 -6.00
C ASP A 38 2.23 20.08 -6.97
N ILE A 39 3.40 19.48 -7.17
CA ILE A 39 3.48 18.19 -7.86
C ILE A 39 3.25 17.09 -6.82
N LYS A 40 2.16 16.33 -6.99
CA LYS A 40 1.95 15.07 -6.29
C LYS A 40 2.83 14.00 -6.92
N GLU A 41 3.77 13.47 -6.17
CA GLU A 41 4.64 12.41 -6.63
C GLU A 41 4.68 11.22 -5.68
N LYS A 42 4.72 10.01 -6.28
CA LYS A 42 4.96 8.78 -5.54
C LYS A 42 6.44 8.57 -5.24
N GLY A 43 6.70 8.05 -4.04
CA GLY A 43 8.04 7.66 -3.61
C GLY A 43 7.99 6.51 -2.62
N ILE A 44 9.18 6.10 -2.17
CA ILE A 44 9.37 5.03 -1.19
C ILE A 44 10.15 5.57 0.01
N ILE A 45 9.71 5.25 1.23
CA ILE A 45 10.43 5.54 2.46
C ILE A 45 11.68 4.67 2.57
N LEU A 46 12.85 5.30 2.76
CA LEU A 46 14.14 4.62 2.84
C LEU A 46 14.60 4.33 4.28
N SER A 47 13.96 4.91 5.28
CA SER A 47 14.18 4.60 6.70
C SER A 47 12.96 5.04 7.52
N GLY A 48 12.65 4.30 8.60
CA GLY A 48 11.66 4.73 9.59
C GLY A 48 12.19 5.77 10.58
N ASP A 49 13.49 6.10 10.53
CA ASP A 49 14.12 7.05 11.45
C ASP A 49 13.76 8.49 11.05
N ILE A 50 12.84 9.10 11.82
CA ILE A 50 12.50 10.51 11.68
C ILE A 50 13.52 11.35 12.45
N LYS A 51 14.15 12.32 11.78
CA LYS A 51 15.04 13.32 12.40
C LYS A 51 14.51 14.71 12.08
N ASP A 52 14.24 15.50 13.11
CA ASP A 52 13.75 16.88 12.97
C ASP A 52 12.48 16.99 12.08
N ASN A 53 11.56 16.02 12.19
CA ASN A 53 10.36 15.85 11.34
C ASN A 53 10.65 15.56 9.86
N LEU A 54 11.89 15.23 9.52
CA LEU A 54 12.30 14.83 8.19
C LEU A 54 12.47 13.32 8.11
N ILE A 55 12.11 12.76 6.96
CA ILE A 55 12.29 11.34 6.63
C ILE A 55 12.89 11.21 5.22
N PRO A 56 13.83 10.28 5.01
CA PRO A 56 14.40 10.06 3.69
C PRO A 56 13.39 9.33 2.80
N VAL A 57 12.98 9.99 1.72
CA VAL A 57 12.08 9.47 0.68
C VAL A 57 12.80 9.45 -0.65
N LYS A 58 12.62 8.35 -1.38
CA LYS A 58 13.03 8.22 -2.76
C LYS A 58 11.83 8.41 -3.68
N PHE A 59 11.69 9.60 -4.24
CA PHE A 59 10.74 9.88 -5.31
C PHE A 59 11.15 9.17 -6.61
N TYR A 60 10.19 8.63 -7.36
CA TYR A 60 10.46 7.81 -8.54
C TYR A 60 11.04 8.62 -9.72
N SER A 61 10.71 9.90 -9.83
CA SER A 61 11.19 10.81 -10.87
C SER A 61 12.60 11.35 -10.57
N HIS A 62 13.01 11.31 -9.30
CA HIS A 62 14.28 11.86 -8.86
C HIS A 62 15.42 10.83 -8.98
N ARG A 63 16.66 11.30 -9.15
CA ARG A 63 17.86 10.44 -9.15
C ARG A 63 18.40 10.16 -7.75
N GLU A 64 18.20 11.07 -6.82
CA GLU A 64 18.65 10.94 -5.44
C GLU A 64 17.46 10.86 -4.48
N ALA A 65 17.72 10.49 -3.23
CA ALA A 65 16.74 10.56 -2.16
C ALA A 65 16.73 11.95 -1.55
N MET A 66 15.61 12.34 -0.95
CA MET A 66 15.45 13.64 -0.30
C MET A 66 14.91 13.46 1.11
N ASN A 67 15.29 14.37 2.00
CA ASN A 67 14.67 14.48 3.30
C ASN A 67 13.42 15.35 3.16
N VAL A 68 12.26 14.76 3.40
CA VAL A 68 10.95 15.39 3.23
C VAL A 68 10.30 15.56 4.59
N ASN A 69 9.56 16.65 4.80
CA ASN A 69 8.79 16.79 6.04
C ASN A 69 7.69 15.72 6.08
N VAL A 70 7.51 15.08 7.23
CA VAL A 70 6.42 14.09 7.43
C VAL A 70 5.02 14.66 7.21
N LYS A 71 4.86 15.98 7.24
CA LYS A 71 3.58 16.67 6.96
C LYS A 71 3.30 16.89 5.47
N ASP A 72 4.32 16.72 4.63
CA ASP A 72 4.25 17.06 3.21
C ASP A 72 3.86 15.84 2.34
N PHE A 73 3.58 14.69 2.95
CA PHE A 73 3.16 13.49 2.24
C PHE A 73 2.11 12.66 2.98
N GLU A 74 1.41 11.85 2.20
CA GLU A 74 0.50 10.81 2.68
C GLU A 74 1.16 9.45 2.53
N ILE A 75 0.98 8.59 3.54
CA ILE A 75 1.44 7.19 3.48
C ILE A 75 0.36 6.38 2.77
N ILE A 76 0.67 5.90 1.56
CA ILE A 76 -0.17 4.94 0.86
C ILE A 76 -0.04 3.55 1.51
N GLY A 77 1.13 3.29 2.09
CA GLY A 77 1.48 2.04 2.74
C GLY A 77 2.27 1.11 1.84
N ARG A 78 2.52 -0.12 2.29
CA ARG A 78 3.20 -1.13 1.47
C ARG A 78 2.23 -1.81 0.47
N PRO A 79 2.72 -2.53 -0.55
CA PRO A 79 1.89 -3.40 -1.36
C PRO A 79 1.11 -4.40 -0.50
N ILE A 80 -0.15 -4.68 -0.89
CA ILE A 80 -0.98 -5.69 -0.25
C ILE A 80 -0.51 -7.06 -0.74
N ARG A 81 -0.20 -7.94 0.22
CA ARG A 81 0.28 -9.29 -0.04
C ARG A 81 -0.81 -10.31 0.27
N LEU A 82 -0.64 -11.54 -0.21
CA LEU A 82 -1.55 -12.65 0.05
C LEU A 82 -1.85 -12.84 1.55
N ALA A 83 -0.83 -12.66 2.41
CA ALA A 83 -1.00 -12.78 3.85
C ALA A 83 -2.00 -11.75 4.44
N ASP A 84 -2.05 -10.55 3.89
CA ASP A 84 -3.02 -9.53 4.31
C ASP A 84 -4.43 -9.88 3.86
N ILE A 85 -4.57 -10.47 2.67
CA ILE A 85 -5.85 -10.99 2.17
C ILE A 85 -6.39 -12.06 3.13
N PHE A 86 -5.56 -13.02 3.54
CA PHE A 86 -6.00 -14.05 4.50
C PHE A 86 -6.37 -13.47 5.85
N LEU A 87 -5.65 -12.45 6.32
CA LEU A 87 -6.01 -11.80 7.57
C LEU A 87 -7.35 -11.06 7.45
N ALA A 88 -7.59 -10.40 6.32
CA ALA A 88 -8.85 -9.72 6.02
C ALA A 88 -10.02 -10.71 5.89
N ASP A 89 -9.84 -11.83 5.16
CA ASP A 89 -10.85 -12.89 5.02
C ASP A 89 -11.22 -13.47 6.38
N ARG A 90 -10.22 -13.76 7.23
CA ARG A 90 -10.42 -14.22 8.60
C ARG A 90 -11.14 -13.20 9.48
N ALA A 91 -10.88 -11.91 9.27
CA ALA A 91 -11.52 -10.83 10.02
C ALA A 91 -12.92 -10.48 9.49
N SER A 92 -13.29 -10.96 8.30
CA SER A 92 -14.61 -10.77 7.72
C SER A 92 -15.68 -11.47 8.57
N LEU A 93 -16.93 -10.99 8.48
CA LEU A 93 -18.05 -11.60 9.21
C LEU A 93 -18.42 -12.99 8.67
N ASN A 94 -17.85 -13.40 7.54
CA ASN A 94 -18.04 -14.73 6.95
C ASN A 94 -17.23 -15.76 7.74
N LYS A 95 -17.92 -16.70 8.39
CA LYS A 95 -17.31 -17.75 9.22
C LYS A 95 -16.54 -18.82 8.43
N LYS A 96 -16.51 -18.74 7.09
CA LYS A 96 -15.80 -19.68 6.22
C LYS A 96 -14.51 -19.00 5.75
N LEU A 97 -13.37 -19.63 6.01
CA LEU A 97 -12.10 -19.25 5.41
C LEU A 97 -12.07 -19.74 3.97
N HIS A 98 -11.67 -18.87 3.04
CA HIS A 98 -11.61 -19.14 1.60
C HIS A 98 -10.17 -19.40 1.13
N THR A 99 -9.33 -19.96 1.99
CA THR A 99 -7.88 -20.06 1.76
C THR A 99 -7.55 -20.81 0.48
N GLU A 100 -8.21 -21.93 0.22
CA GLU A 100 -7.97 -22.74 -0.98
C GLU A 100 -8.41 -21.98 -2.23
N GLU A 101 -9.61 -21.40 -2.21
CA GLU A 101 -10.14 -20.66 -3.35
C GLU A 101 -9.29 -19.41 -3.66
N ILE A 102 -8.82 -18.67 -2.65
CA ILE A 102 -7.92 -17.52 -2.86
C ILE A 102 -6.60 -17.95 -3.50
N LEU A 103 -6.02 -19.09 -3.08
CA LEU A 103 -4.75 -19.59 -3.63
C LEU A 103 -4.87 -19.97 -5.11
N GLU A 104 -6.02 -20.47 -5.56
CA GLU A 104 -6.26 -20.82 -6.96
C GLU A 104 -6.25 -19.60 -7.88
N TYR A 105 -6.75 -18.46 -7.40
CA TYR A 105 -6.82 -17.22 -8.18
C TYR A 105 -5.58 -16.33 -8.05
N TRP A 106 -4.79 -16.49 -7.00
CA TRP A 106 -3.66 -15.61 -6.72
C TRP A 106 -2.42 -15.99 -7.54
N ASN A 107 -1.82 -15.01 -8.22
CA ASN A 107 -0.53 -15.19 -8.86
C ASN A 107 0.60 -15.19 -7.82
N LEU A 108 1.00 -16.38 -7.37
CA LEU A 108 2.07 -16.56 -6.39
C LEU A 108 3.45 -16.08 -6.87
N THR A 109 3.65 -15.87 -8.19
CA THR A 109 4.93 -15.34 -8.71
C THR A 109 5.05 -13.82 -8.62
N ASP A 110 3.94 -13.13 -8.34
CA ASP A 110 3.87 -11.69 -8.14
C ASP A 110 2.97 -11.40 -6.92
N ASP A 111 3.54 -11.40 -5.72
CA ASP A 111 2.81 -11.23 -4.45
C ASP A 111 2.46 -9.74 -4.19
N ASN A 112 1.68 -9.17 -5.10
CA ASN A 112 1.24 -7.79 -5.08
C ASN A 112 -0.18 -7.69 -5.64
N LEU A 113 -1.14 -7.22 -4.82
CA LEU A 113 -2.55 -7.08 -5.20
C LEU A 113 -2.74 -6.25 -6.49
N GLU A 114 -1.99 -5.16 -6.61
CA GLU A 114 -2.08 -4.24 -7.74
C GLU A 114 -1.70 -4.87 -9.09
N ASN A 115 -0.94 -5.98 -9.06
CA ASN A 115 -0.51 -6.70 -10.25
C ASN A 115 -1.36 -7.96 -10.55
N GLN A 116 -2.34 -8.26 -9.71
CA GLN A 116 -3.19 -9.44 -9.92
C GLN A 116 -4.13 -9.24 -11.12
N SER A 117 -4.62 -10.36 -11.66
CA SER A 117 -5.59 -10.33 -12.74
C SER A 117 -6.88 -9.64 -12.28
N LYS A 118 -7.61 -9.02 -13.22
CA LYS A 118 -8.92 -8.44 -12.92
C LYS A 118 -9.88 -9.47 -12.31
N GLU A 119 -9.84 -10.71 -12.80
CA GLU A 119 -10.66 -11.82 -12.29
C GLU A 119 -10.35 -12.12 -10.83
N THR A 120 -9.07 -12.17 -10.45
CA THR A 120 -8.60 -12.34 -9.07
C THR A 120 -9.08 -11.21 -8.17
N ILE A 121 -8.96 -9.95 -8.63
CA ILE A 121 -9.41 -8.76 -7.89
C ILE A 121 -10.94 -8.79 -7.69
N ASP A 122 -11.70 -9.11 -8.73
CA ASP A 122 -13.16 -9.17 -8.67
C ASP A 122 -13.62 -10.31 -7.74
N PHE A 123 -12.95 -11.47 -7.77
CA PHE A 123 -13.21 -12.59 -6.87
C PHE A 123 -12.98 -12.22 -5.40
N ILE A 124 -11.79 -11.72 -5.05
CA ILE A 124 -11.44 -11.37 -3.66
C ILE A 124 -12.36 -10.25 -3.15
N ALA A 125 -12.69 -9.26 -3.98
CA ALA A 125 -13.63 -8.21 -3.60
C ALA A 125 -15.05 -8.74 -3.33
N GLY A 126 -15.43 -9.89 -3.88
CA GLY A 126 -16.68 -10.57 -3.56
C GLY A 126 -16.68 -11.27 -2.18
N LEU A 127 -15.50 -11.59 -1.65
CA LEU A 127 -15.34 -12.29 -0.36
C LEU A 127 -15.32 -11.33 0.84
N LEU A 128 -14.61 -10.20 0.70
CA LEU A 128 -14.38 -9.19 1.75
C LEU A 128 -15.52 -8.16 1.84
#